data_AF-A0A9P8F056-F1
#
_entry.id   AF-A0A9P8F056-F1
#
_cell.length_a   1.000
_cell.length_b   1.000
_cell.length_c   1.000
_cell.angle_alpha   90.00
_cell.angle_beta   90.00
_cell.angle_gamma   90.00
#
_symmetry.space_group_name_H-M   'P 1'
#
loop_
_entity.id
_entity.type
_entity.pdbx_description
1 polymer ?
#
loop_
_entity_poly.entity_id
_entity_poly.type
_entity_poly.pdbx_seq_one_letter_code
_entity_poly.pdbx_strand_id
1 'polypeptide(L)'
;AFQEQILKLQRQIAGDNSARSAVSTEADVVASIEDPELDGITALMTQGRYEEGTIQWLQSERQGELFDKLFVRINPQYLQRLSPLVSLSVSAALTSSFEQHVDERLSWLSTVLSTINLNDPEIREVAPKIMDVLQQRMQGAYMSIAENNAQDPALRIVSGLSRQINDIKKFAEHGL
;
A
#
# COMPACT_ATOMS: atom_id res chain seq x y z
N ALA A 1 50.26 7.70 41.84
CA ALA A 1 50.07 9.10 41.36
C ALA A 1 49.80 9.19 39.84
N PHE A 2 49.01 8.27 39.27
CA PHE A 2 48.54 8.34 37.86
C PHE A 2 47.00 8.29 37.81
N GLN A 3 46.38 7.52 38.71
CA GLN A 3 44.93 7.46 38.86
C GLN A 3 44.30 8.81 39.28
N GLU A 4 45.00 9.64 40.05
CA GLU A 4 44.52 11.00 40.39
C GLU A 4 44.56 11.96 39.20
N GLN A 5 45.46 11.75 38.23
CA GLN A 5 45.52 12.55 37.01
C GLN A 5 44.38 12.21 36.04
N ILE A 6 44.00 10.93 35.94
CA ILE A 6 42.84 10.51 35.12
C ILE A 6 41.53 11.06 35.69
N LEU A 7 41.36 11.03 37.02
CA LEU A 7 40.14 11.55 37.66
C LEU A 7 40.00 13.07 37.49
N LYS A 8 41.11 13.82 37.53
CA LYS A 8 41.13 15.27 37.26
C LYS A 8 40.79 15.58 35.79
N LEU A 9 41.31 14.81 34.85
CA LEU A 9 41.04 15.02 33.42
C LEU A 9 39.56 14.76 33.08
N GLN A 10 38.96 13.69 33.62
CA GLN A 10 37.53 13.41 33.42
C GLN A 10 36.63 14.51 33.99
N ARG A 11 37.00 15.07 35.14
CA ARG A 11 36.23 16.17 35.77
C ARG A 11 36.35 17.48 35.00
N GLN A 12 37.48 17.72 34.35
CA GLN A 12 37.71 18.93 33.56
C GLN A 12 37.01 18.86 32.20
N ILE A 13 36.90 17.67 31.59
CA ILE A 13 36.11 17.44 30.36
C ILE A 13 34.61 17.55 30.64
N ALA A 14 34.13 17.04 31.78
CA ALA A 14 32.73 17.15 32.17
C ALA A 14 32.29 18.59 32.55
N GLY A 15 33.23 19.43 32.98
CA GLY A 15 32.96 20.79 33.46
C GLY A 15 32.84 21.87 32.38
N ASP A 16 33.35 21.64 31.16
CA ASP A 16 33.36 22.67 30.10
C ASP A 16 32.21 22.51 29.08
N ASN A 17 31.48 21.39 29.10
CA ASN A 17 30.44 21.11 28.09
C ASN A 17 29.00 21.38 28.56
N SER A 18 28.79 22.06 29.70
CA SER A 18 27.45 22.33 30.25
C SER A 18 26.85 23.70 29.89
N ALA A 19 27.40 24.43 28.91
CA ALA A 19 26.81 25.71 28.50
C ALA A 19 27.05 26.06 27.02
N ARG A 20 26.69 25.16 26.09
CA ARG A 20 26.30 25.45 24.69
C ARG A 20 26.02 24.15 23.93
N SER A 21 24.76 23.72 23.98
CA SER A 21 24.03 22.90 23.00
C SER A 21 22.85 22.24 23.71
N ALA A 22 21.89 23.05 24.15
CA ALA A 22 20.51 22.59 24.23
C ALA A 22 19.95 22.73 22.81
N VAL A 23 19.23 21.72 22.35
CA VAL A 23 18.77 21.47 20.96
C VAL A 23 19.78 20.67 20.13
N SER A 24 19.87 19.37 20.42
CA SER A 24 20.13 18.34 19.39
C SER A 24 19.70 16.98 19.95
N THR A 25 18.50 16.56 19.52
CA THR A 25 18.23 15.20 19.06
C THR A 25 18.31 14.07 20.08
N GLU A 26 17.40 14.07 21.04
CA GLU A 26 16.96 12.84 21.73
C GLU A 26 15.65 12.27 21.12
N ALA A 27 15.25 12.77 19.94
CA ALA A 27 14.04 12.35 19.22
C ALA A 27 14.29 11.60 17.90
N ASP A 28 15.55 11.41 17.47
CA ASP A 28 15.87 10.81 16.16
C ASP A 28 16.93 9.69 16.31
N VAL A 29 16.68 8.77 17.25
CA VAL A 29 17.37 7.47 17.31
C VAL A 29 16.35 6.35 17.51
N VAL A 30 15.11 6.58 17.09
CA VAL A 30 14.23 5.47 16.69
C VAL A 30 14.87 4.91 15.44
N ALA A 31 15.49 3.74 15.58
CA ALA A 31 16.07 2.98 14.50
C ALA A 31 15.23 3.15 13.23
N SER A 32 15.80 3.77 12.19
CA SER A 32 15.36 3.51 10.84
C SER A 32 15.59 2.02 10.65
N ILE A 33 14.56 1.21 10.88
CA ILE A 33 14.56 -0.19 10.48
C ILE A 33 14.67 -0.11 8.97
N GLU A 34 15.89 -0.33 8.46
CA GLU A 34 16.12 -0.46 7.03
C GLU A 34 15.15 -1.52 6.53
N ASP A 35 14.19 -1.09 5.72
CA ASP A 35 13.23 -1.97 5.08
C ASP A 35 13.63 -2.04 3.60
N PRO A 36 14.58 -2.94 3.25
CA PRO A 36 15.22 -2.94 1.94
C PRO A 36 14.23 -3.18 0.80
N GLU A 37 13.12 -3.87 1.08
CA GLU A 37 12.05 -4.09 0.11
C GLU A 37 11.23 -2.82 -0.11
N LEU A 38 10.84 -2.12 0.97
CA LEU A 38 10.18 -0.82 0.88
C LEU A 38 11.06 0.19 0.15
N ASP A 39 12.35 0.25 0.48
CA ASP A 39 13.33 1.15 -0.14
C ASP A 39 13.51 0.84 -1.63
N GLY A 40 13.60 -0.44 -1.99
CA GLY A 40 13.69 -0.89 -3.38
C GLY A 40 12.48 -0.48 -4.21
N ILE A 41 11.26 -0.73 -3.70
CA ILE A 41 10.02 -0.34 -4.38
C ILE A 41 9.94 1.19 -4.47
N THR A 42 10.24 1.91 -3.37
CA THR A 42 10.22 3.38 -3.34
C THR A 42 11.17 3.99 -4.37
N ALA A 43 12.37 3.41 -4.54
CA ALA A 43 13.33 3.85 -5.54
C ALA A 43 12.78 3.68 -6.97
N LEU A 44 12.18 2.53 -7.28
CA LEU A 44 11.56 2.29 -8.59
C LEU A 44 10.42 3.29 -8.86
N MET A 45 9.55 3.51 -7.88
CA MET A 45 8.42 4.44 -8.00
C MET A 45 8.89 5.88 -8.22
N THR A 46 9.95 6.31 -7.52
CA THR A 46 10.51 7.67 -7.64
C THR A 46 11.25 7.89 -8.96
N GLN A 47 11.85 6.84 -9.52
CA GLN A 47 12.48 6.86 -10.84
C GLN A 47 11.46 6.81 -12.00
N GLY A 48 10.16 6.72 -11.71
CA GLY A 48 9.10 6.58 -12.71
C GLY A 48 8.99 5.18 -13.30
N ARG A 49 9.71 4.19 -12.73
CA ARG A 49 9.66 2.77 -13.11
C ARG A 49 8.48 2.08 -12.43
N TYR A 50 7.29 2.60 -12.70
CA TYR A 50 6.07 2.24 -11.97
C TYR A 50 5.67 0.78 -12.11
N GLU A 51 5.79 0.21 -13.31
CA GLU A 51 5.42 -1.19 -13.54
C GLU A 51 6.33 -2.14 -12.79
N GLU A 52 7.64 -1.90 -12.85
CA GLU A 52 8.63 -2.72 -12.14
C GLU A 52 8.44 -2.63 -10.62
N GLY A 53 8.22 -1.42 -10.09
CA GLY A 53 7.91 -1.24 -8.65
C GLY A 53 6.61 -1.92 -8.24
N THR A 54 5.58 -1.86 -9.08
CA THR A 54 4.29 -2.52 -8.80
C THR A 54 4.42 -4.04 -8.87
N ILE A 55 5.17 -4.59 -9.82
CA ILE A 55 5.44 -6.04 -9.91
C ILE A 55 6.23 -6.51 -8.68
N GLN A 56 7.26 -5.76 -8.26
CA GLN A 56 8.02 -6.10 -7.06
C GLN A 56 7.13 -6.12 -5.81
N TRP A 57 6.22 -5.14 -5.68
CA TRP A 57 5.22 -5.15 -4.62
C TRP A 57 4.26 -6.34 -4.71
N LEU A 58 3.75 -6.68 -5.90
CA LEU A 58 2.87 -7.83 -6.12
C LEU A 58 3.54 -9.18 -5.79
N GLN A 59 4.86 -9.26 -5.91
CA GLN A 59 5.63 -10.47 -5.56
C GLN A 59 5.94 -10.58 -4.06
N SER A 60 5.74 -9.50 -3.29
CA SER A 60 5.96 -9.48 -1.85
C SER A 60 4.92 -10.34 -1.12
N GLU A 61 5.31 -10.96 0.00
CA GLU A 61 4.37 -11.52 0.97
C GLU A 61 3.76 -10.44 1.88
N ARG A 62 4.34 -9.24 1.90
CA ARG A 62 3.95 -8.10 2.77
C ARG A 62 3.13 -7.06 2.02
N GLN A 63 2.32 -7.48 1.04
CA GLN A 63 1.57 -6.57 0.16
C GLN A 63 0.73 -5.55 0.92
N GLY A 64 0.02 -6.01 1.96
CA GLY A 64 -0.81 -5.17 2.82
C GLY A 64 -0.01 -4.07 3.50
N GLU A 65 1.03 -4.46 4.23
CA GLU A 65 1.92 -3.55 4.96
C GLU A 65 2.61 -2.53 4.03
N LEU A 66 3.13 -2.99 2.88
CA LEU A 66 3.78 -2.13 1.89
C LEU A 66 2.80 -1.16 1.25
N PHE A 67 1.54 -1.57 1.05
CA PHE A 67 0.48 -0.66 0.60
C PHE A 67 0.30 0.47 1.60
N ASP A 68 0.12 0.12 2.87
CA ASP A 68 -0.16 1.07 3.96
C ASP A 68 1.01 2.03 4.21
N LYS A 69 2.26 1.57 4.03
CA LYS A 69 3.46 2.41 4.18
C LYS A 69 3.73 3.34 2.99
N LEU A 70 3.55 2.86 1.76
CA LEU A 70 3.98 3.54 0.54
C LEU A 70 2.81 4.02 -0.33
N PHE A 71 1.97 3.09 -0.76
CA PHE A 71 1.03 3.33 -1.85
C PHE A 71 -0.16 4.22 -1.45
N VAL A 72 -0.51 4.30 -0.16
CA VAL A 72 -1.51 5.27 0.35
C VAL A 72 -1.15 6.73 0.05
N ARG A 73 0.13 7.02 -0.21
CA ARG A 73 0.64 8.36 -0.54
C ARG A 73 0.84 8.58 -2.04
N ILE A 74 0.62 7.55 -2.86
CA ILE A 74 0.84 7.58 -4.30
C ILE A 74 -0.50 7.77 -5.01
N ASN A 75 -0.49 8.62 -6.04
CA ASN A 75 -1.66 8.82 -6.89
C ASN A 75 -1.87 7.58 -7.80
N PRO A 76 -3.00 6.87 -7.72
CA PRO A 76 -3.24 5.63 -8.48
C PRO A 76 -3.38 5.84 -9.99
N GLN A 77 -3.41 7.07 -10.51
CA GLN A 77 -3.55 7.33 -11.95
C GLN A 77 -2.42 6.71 -12.80
N TYR A 78 -1.25 6.41 -12.23
CA TYR A 78 -0.19 5.72 -12.97
C TYR A 78 -0.60 4.30 -13.39
N LEU A 79 -1.59 3.67 -12.73
CA LEU A 79 -2.07 2.33 -13.04
C LEU A 79 -2.58 2.20 -14.49
N GLN A 80 -3.04 3.30 -15.08
CA GLN A 80 -3.43 3.36 -16.51
C GLN A 80 -2.27 3.06 -17.47
N ARG A 81 -1.02 3.12 -17.00
CA ARG A 81 0.19 2.91 -17.79
C ARG A 81 0.76 1.50 -17.66
N LEU A 82 0.23 0.71 -16.73
CA LEU A 82 0.69 -0.66 -16.52
C LEU A 82 0.09 -1.58 -17.58
N SER A 83 0.72 -2.73 -17.80
CA SER A 83 0.11 -3.78 -18.59
C SER A 83 -1.23 -4.22 -17.96
N PRO A 84 -2.23 -4.59 -18.79
CA PRO A 84 -3.56 -4.94 -18.29
C PRO A 84 -3.57 -6.03 -17.21
N LEU A 85 -2.70 -7.04 -17.35
CA LEU A 85 -2.57 -8.12 -16.37
C LEU A 85 -2.00 -7.65 -15.03
N VAL A 86 -1.02 -6.74 -15.05
CA VAL A 86 -0.48 -6.17 -13.81
C VAL A 86 -1.56 -5.34 -13.12
N SER A 87 -2.27 -4.47 -13.85
CA SER A 87 -3.40 -3.72 -13.29
C SER A 87 -4.47 -4.65 -12.69
N LEU A 88 -4.83 -5.72 -13.39
CA LEU A 88 -5.79 -6.69 -12.86
C LEU A 88 -5.27 -7.39 -11.60
N SER A 89 -3.98 -7.72 -11.55
CA SER A 89 -3.33 -8.32 -10.37
C SER A 89 -3.33 -7.37 -9.17
N VAL A 90 -3.16 -6.06 -9.41
CA VAL A 90 -3.30 -5.02 -8.37
C VAL A 90 -4.67 -5.09 -7.71
N SER A 91 -5.77 -5.27 -8.46
CA SER A 91 -7.12 -5.39 -7.86
C SER A 91 -7.23 -6.55 -6.87
N ALA A 92 -6.59 -7.67 -7.18
CA ALA A 92 -6.54 -8.84 -6.29
C ALA A 92 -5.65 -8.58 -5.06
N ALA A 93 -4.51 -7.91 -5.22
CA ALA A 93 -3.65 -7.56 -4.08
C ALA A 93 -4.34 -6.57 -3.12
N LEU A 94 -5.02 -5.54 -3.65
CA LEU A 94 -5.71 -4.51 -2.86
C LEU A 94 -6.82 -5.09 -1.97
N THR A 95 -7.55 -6.08 -2.48
CA THR A 95 -8.70 -6.71 -1.80
C THR A 95 -8.32 -7.84 -0.86
N SER A 96 -7.03 -8.16 -0.72
CA SER A 96 -6.55 -9.22 0.18
C SER A 96 -6.80 -8.89 1.66
N SER A 97 -6.82 -7.60 2.03
CA SER A 97 -7.17 -7.11 3.36
C SER A 97 -7.82 -5.73 3.26
N PHE A 98 -8.81 -5.47 4.12
CA PHE A 98 -9.45 -4.17 4.34
C PHE A 98 -9.35 -3.75 5.82
N GLU A 99 -8.24 -4.07 6.48
CA GLU A 99 -8.02 -3.75 7.90
C GLU A 99 -7.55 -2.30 8.11
N GLN A 100 -6.70 -1.79 7.20
CA GLN A 100 -6.14 -0.45 7.25
C GLN A 100 -6.35 0.27 5.93
N HIS A 101 -6.45 1.60 5.99
CA HIS A 101 -6.55 2.47 4.80
C HIS A 101 -7.65 2.04 3.84
N VAL A 102 -8.82 1.70 4.38
CA VAL A 102 -9.97 1.17 3.63
C VAL A 102 -10.37 2.12 2.52
N ASP A 103 -10.45 3.42 2.81
CA ASP A 103 -10.83 4.43 1.83
C ASP A 103 -9.84 4.51 0.67
N GLU A 104 -8.53 4.48 0.95
CA GLU A 104 -7.49 4.44 -0.08
C GLU A 104 -7.57 3.16 -0.91
N ARG A 105 -7.76 2.00 -0.28
CA ARG A 105 -7.91 0.71 -0.98
C ARG A 105 -9.12 0.70 -1.91
N LEU A 106 -10.25 1.21 -1.45
CA LEU A 106 -11.48 1.32 -2.25
C LEU A 106 -11.30 2.30 -3.42
N SER A 107 -10.62 3.42 -3.19
CA SER A 107 -10.28 4.40 -4.24
C SER A 107 -9.35 3.81 -5.30
N TRP A 108 -8.31 3.08 -4.87
CA TRP A 108 -7.39 2.37 -5.75
C TRP A 108 -8.11 1.28 -6.55
N LEU A 109 -8.98 0.49 -5.91
CA LEU A 109 -9.78 -0.52 -6.58
C LEU A 109 -10.70 0.10 -7.63
N SER A 110 -11.38 1.21 -7.31
CA SER A 110 -12.19 1.95 -8.27
C SER A 110 -11.38 2.39 -9.49
N THR A 111 -10.16 2.90 -9.26
CA THR A 111 -9.25 3.31 -10.33
C THR A 111 -8.90 2.12 -11.21
N VAL A 112 -8.43 1.00 -10.65
CA VAL A 112 -8.10 -0.22 -11.42
C VAL A 112 -9.29 -0.72 -12.24
N LEU A 113 -10.48 -0.83 -11.63
CA LEU A 113 -11.65 -1.35 -12.34
C LEU A 113 -12.04 -0.46 -13.51
N SER A 114 -11.78 0.85 -13.43
CA SER A 114 -12.04 1.79 -14.53
C SER A 114 -11.06 1.66 -15.70
N THR A 115 -9.89 1.04 -15.50
CA THR A 115 -8.87 0.86 -16.55
C THR A 115 -8.98 -0.48 -17.28
N ILE A 116 -9.85 -1.38 -16.84
CA ILE A 116 -9.98 -2.72 -17.42
C ILE A 116 -10.54 -2.62 -18.85
N ASN A 117 -9.74 -3.04 -19.82
CA ASN A 117 -10.15 -3.15 -21.22
C ASN A 117 -10.61 -4.59 -21.53
N LEU A 118 -11.91 -4.82 -21.57
CA LEU A 118 -12.48 -6.16 -21.84
C LEU A 118 -12.45 -6.57 -23.32
N ASN A 119 -11.98 -5.70 -24.21
CA ASN A 119 -11.70 -6.08 -25.60
C ASN A 119 -10.33 -6.77 -25.74
N ASP A 120 -9.49 -6.71 -24.70
CA ASP A 120 -8.23 -7.43 -24.66
C ASP A 120 -8.50 -8.94 -24.44
N PRO A 121 -8.07 -9.83 -25.37
CA PRO A 121 -8.33 -11.26 -25.28
C PRO A 121 -7.75 -11.91 -24.02
N GLU A 122 -6.56 -11.47 -23.60
CA GLU A 122 -5.88 -12.01 -22.43
C GLU A 122 -6.64 -11.67 -21.16
N ILE A 123 -7.15 -10.43 -21.07
CA ILE A 123 -8.00 -9.99 -19.96
C ILE A 123 -9.34 -10.71 -19.97
N ARG A 124 -9.97 -10.87 -21.14
CA ARG A 124 -11.26 -11.55 -21.25
C ARG A 124 -11.21 -12.99 -20.75
N GLU A 125 -10.07 -13.67 -20.94
CA GLU A 125 -9.87 -15.04 -20.47
C GLU A 125 -9.81 -15.13 -18.93
N VAL A 126 -9.11 -14.19 -18.28
CA VAL A 126 -8.84 -14.27 -16.83
C VAL A 126 -9.82 -13.48 -15.97
N ALA A 127 -10.45 -12.43 -16.52
CA ALA A 127 -11.29 -11.49 -15.77
C ALA A 127 -12.43 -12.17 -15.00
N PRO A 128 -13.21 -13.13 -15.56
CA PRO A 128 -14.34 -13.72 -14.83
C PRO A 128 -13.92 -14.35 -13.49
N LYS A 129 -12.83 -15.12 -13.49
CA LYS A 129 -12.30 -15.80 -12.31
C LYS A 129 -11.81 -14.80 -11.26
N ILE A 130 -11.15 -13.74 -11.70
CA ILE A 130 -10.65 -12.70 -10.80
C ILE A 130 -11.83 -11.92 -10.21
N MET A 131 -12.82 -11.55 -11.02
CA MET A 131 -14.02 -10.86 -10.53
C MET A 131 -14.80 -11.70 -9.50
N ASP A 132 -14.84 -13.03 -9.63
CA ASP A 132 -15.41 -13.91 -8.59
C ASP A 132 -14.68 -13.79 -7.25
N VAL A 133 -13.34 -13.80 -7.28
CA VAL A 133 -12.52 -13.61 -6.08
C VAL A 133 -12.76 -12.22 -5.47
N LEU A 134 -12.79 -11.17 -6.29
CA LEU A 134 -13.08 -9.82 -5.81
C LEU A 134 -14.49 -9.74 -5.20
N GLN A 135 -15.49 -10.35 -5.82
CA GLN A 135 -16.88 -10.34 -5.33
C GLN A 135 -16.98 -10.96 -3.92
N GLN A 136 -16.34 -12.10 -3.70
CA GLN A 136 -16.29 -12.76 -2.40
C GLN A 136 -15.62 -11.87 -1.35
N ARG A 137 -14.49 -11.25 -1.69
CA ARG A 137 -13.75 -10.37 -0.78
C ARG A 137 -14.51 -9.08 -0.47
N MET A 138 -15.18 -8.48 -1.46
CA MET A 138 -16.02 -7.30 -1.23
C MET A 138 -17.22 -7.61 -0.33
N GLN A 139 -17.80 -8.81 -0.43
CA GLN A 139 -18.85 -9.25 0.50
C GLN A 139 -18.33 -9.36 1.93
N GLY A 140 -17.15 -9.97 2.12
CA GLY A 140 -16.49 -10.05 3.43
C GLY A 140 -16.18 -8.67 4.01
N ALA A 141 -15.65 -7.76 3.18
CA ALA A 141 -15.38 -6.38 3.56
C ALA A 141 -16.66 -5.64 3.98
N TYR A 142 -17.76 -5.79 3.23
CA TYR A 142 -19.04 -5.20 3.57
C TYR A 142 -19.52 -5.66 4.95
N MET A 143 -19.49 -6.97 5.21
CA MET A 143 -19.91 -7.54 6.49
C MET A 143 -19.08 -7.01 7.64
N SER A 144 -17.74 -7.05 7.50
CA SER A 144 -16.82 -6.55 8.53
C SER A 144 -17.02 -5.07 8.83
N ILE A 145 -17.17 -4.22 7.82
CA ILE A 145 -17.42 -2.78 8.01
C ILE A 145 -18.78 -2.56 8.66
N ALA A 146 -19.83 -3.27 8.23
CA ALA A 146 -21.19 -3.08 8.75
C ALA A 146 -21.33 -3.54 10.21
N GLU A 147 -20.62 -4.61 10.60
CA GLU A 147 -20.53 -5.08 11.99
C GLU A 147 -19.88 -4.04 12.91
N ASN A 148 -18.84 -3.35 12.42
CA ASN A 148 -18.16 -2.29 13.16
C ASN A 148 -18.98 -0.99 13.19
N ASN A 149 -19.54 -0.57 12.06
CA ASN A 149 -20.33 0.65 11.91
C ASN A 149 -21.34 0.54 10.75
N ALA A 150 -22.60 0.29 11.08
CA ALA A 150 -23.68 0.15 10.09
C ALA A 150 -24.00 1.45 9.29
N GLN A 151 -23.51 2.61 9.74
CA GLN A 151 -23.71 3.89 9.04
C GLN A 151 -22.46 4.35 8.28
N ASP A 152 -21.43 3.51 8.21
CA ASP A 152 -20.18 3.87 7.56
C ASP A 152 -20.38 4.20 6.07
N PRO A 153 -19.92 5.37 5.58
CA PRO A 153 -20.04 5.73 4.18
C PRO A 153 -19.33 4.75 3.23
N ALA A 154 -18.29 4.03 3.68
CA ALA A 154 -17.58 3.04 2.89
C ALA A 154 -18.49 1.89 2.42
N LEU A 155 -19.56 1.57 3.16
CA LEU A 155 -20.54 0.56 2.75
C LEU A 155 -21.19 0.86 1.39
N ARG A 156 -21.43 2.14 1.09
CA ARG A 156 -21.98 2.55 -0.20
C ARG A 156 -20.96 2.37 -1.32
N ILE A 157 -19.69 2.68 -1.05
CA ILE A 157 -18.60 2.53 -2.01
C ILE A 157 -18.38 1.05 -2.32
N VAL A 158 -18.28 0.21 -1.29
CA VAL A 158 -18.17 -1.25 -1.41
C VAL A 158 -19.31 -1.83 -2.25
N SER A 159 -20.55 -1.39 -1.99
CA SER A 159 -21.72 -1.82 -2.77
C SER A 159 -21.64 -1.40 -4.24
N GLY A 160 -21.16 -0.18 -4.50
CA GLY A 160 -20.95 0.34 -5.86
C GLY A 160 -19.89 -0.46 -6.62
N LEU A 161 -18.73 -0.70 -6.00
CA LEU A 161 -17.65 -1.48 -6.59
C LEU A 161 -18.06 -2.95 -6.82
N SER A 162 -18.84 -3.53 -5.92
CA SER A 162 -19.39 -4.88 -6.07
C SER A 162 -20.29 -4.99 -7.31
N ARG A 163 -21.12 -3.97 -7.58
CA ARG A 163 -21.92 -3.94 -8.82
C ARG A 163 -21.03 -3.84 -10.05
N GLN A 164 -20.04 -2.97 -10.04
CA GLN A 164 -19.10 -2.79 -11.15
C GLN A 164 -18.32 -4.09 -11.44
N ILE A 165 -17.83 -4.79 -10.42
CA ILE A 165 -17.15 -6.09 -10.53
C ILE A 165 -18.07 -7.11 -11.21
N ASN A 166 -19.32 -7.20 -10.78
CA ASN A 166 -20.31 -8.10 -11.37
C ASN A 166 -20.65 -7.75 -12.83
N ASP A 167 -20.70 -6.47 -13.19
CA ASP A 167 -20.96 -6.03 -14.56
C ASP A 167 -19.78 -6.36 -15.48
N ILE A 168 -18.54 -6.15 -15.01
CA ILE A 168 -17.30 -6.55 -15.70
C ILE A 168 -17.29 -8.06 -15.93
N LYS A 169 -17.62 -8.85 -14.91
CA LYS A 169 -17.71 -10.32 -15.01
C LYS A 169 -18.68 -10.74 -16.11
N LYS A 170 -19.92 -10.24 -16.07
CA LYS A 170 -20.96 -10.59 -17.05
C LYS A 170 -20.56 -10.23 -18.48
N PHE A 171 -19.94 -9.07 -18.66
CA PHE A 171 -19.45 -8.65 -19.98
C PHE A 171 -18.37 -9.60 -20.49
N ALA A 172 -17.41 -9.99 -19.64
CA ALA A 172 -16.34 -10.91 -20.01
C ALA A 172 -16.88 -12.31 -20.41
N GLU A 173 -17.87 -12.83 -19.66
CA GLU A 173 -18.48 -14.15 -19.88
C GLU A 173 -19.34 -14.21 -21.16
N HIS A 174 -20.15 -13.19 -21.41
CA HIS A 174 -21.17 -13.25 -22.45
C HIS A 174 -20.79 -12.53 -23.75
N GLY A 175 -19.84 -11.58 -23.70
CA GLY A 175 -19.68 -10.62 -24.80
C GLY A 175 -20.94 -9.79 -25.03
N LEU A 176 -20.86 -8.77 -25.90
CA LEU A 176 -22.03 -7.97 -26.30
C LEU A 176 -23.13 -8.81 -26.96
#